data_AF-A0A9E2JE80-F1
#
_entry.id   AF-A0A9E2JE80-F1
#
_cell.length_a   1.000
_cell.length_b   1.000
_cell.length_c   1.000
_cell.angle_alpha   90.00
_cell.angle_beta   90.00
_cell.angle_gamma   90.00
#
_symmetry.space_group_name_H-M   'P 1'
#
loop_
_entity.id
_entity.type
_entity.pdbx_description
1 polymer ?
#
loop_
_entity_poly.entity_id
_entity_poly.type
_entity_poly.pdbx_seq_one_letter_code
_entity_poly.pdbx_strand_id
1 'polypeptide(L)' 'RKEGMANQYGNLGNVSQTRGDLEQAEAMYRKSLSLFESLGAKPMVEKVKGLLLELKNKK' A
#
# COMPACT_ATOMS: atom_id res chain seq x y z
N ARG A 1 14.12 2.70 9.86
CA ARG A 1 12.91 2.92 10.68
C ARG A 1 11.69 2.30 9.99
N LYS A 2 10.72 1.75 10.72
CA LYS A 2 9.54 1.06 10.15
C LYS A 2 8.70 1.95 9.24
N GLU A 3 8.58 3.23 9.57
CA GLU A 3 7.86 4.23 8.75
C GLU A 3 8.45 4.38 7.35
N GLY A 4 9.79 4.42 7.23
CA GLY A 4 10.46 4.47 5.94
C GLY A 4 10.17 3.25 5.08
N MET A 5 10.17 2.05 5.67
CA MET A 5 9.81 0.81 4.97
C MET A 5 8.34 0.82 4.53
N ALA A 6 7.43 1.31 5.38
CA ALA A 6 6.01 1.42 5.05
C ALA A 6 5.79 2.33 3.82
N ASN A 7 6.48 3.47 3.77
CA ASN A 7 6.46 4.38 2.62
C ASN A 7 7.07 3.73 1.37
N GLN A 8 8.19 3.01 1.50
CA GLN A 8 8.82 2.30 0.37
C GLN A 8 7.89 1.25 -0.23
N TYR A 9 7.22 0.44 0.60
CA TYR A 9 6.22 -0.50 0.10
C TYR A 9 5.03 0.20 -0.56
N GLY A 10 4.56 1.32 0.00
CA GLY A 10 3.52 2.13 -0.65
C GLY A 10 3.94 2.60 -2.05
N ASN A 11 5.17 3.08 -2.19
CA ASN A 11 5.72 3.52 -3.47
C ASN A 11 5.87 2.37 -4.48
N LEU A 12 6.30 1.19 -4.02
CA LEU A 12 6.36 0.00 -4.88
C LEU A 12 4.96 -0.45 -5.33
N GLY A 13 3.95 -0.29 -4.48
CA GLY A 13 2.55 -0.51 -4.84
C GLY A 13 2.10 0.43 -5.96
N ASN A 14 2.41 1.73 -5.86
CA ASN A 14 2.11 2.71 -6.91
C ASN A 14 2.81 2.35 -8.23
N VAL A 15 4.10 2.03 -8.19
CA VAL A 15 4.86 1.64 -9.40
C VAL A 15 4.26 0.40 -10.06
N SER A 16 3.90 -0.61 -9.28
CA SER A 16 3.28 -1.84 -9.79
C SER A 16 1.91 -1.56 -10.40
N GLN A 17 1.11 -0.71 -9.74
CA GLN A 17 -0.18 -0.27 -10.26
C GLN A 17 -0.03 0.46 -11.60
N THR A 18 0.94 1.38 -11.72
CA THR A 18 1.23 2.09 -12.98
C THR A 18 1.65 1.14 -14.11
N ARG A 19 2.32 0.03 -13.78
CA ARG A 19 2.71 -1.02 -14.73
C ARG A 19 1.57 -1.98 -15.09
N GLY A 20 0.40 -1.84 -14.48
CA GLY A 20 -0.73 -2.76 -14.66
C GLY A 20 -0.62 -4.07 -13.88
N ASP A 21 0.43 -4.24 -13.08
CA ASP A 21 0.63 -5.41 -12.24
C ASP A 21 -0.15 -5.23 -10.91
N LEU A 22 -1.47 -5.47 -11.01
CA LEU A 22 -2.40 -5.24 -9.91
C LEU A 22 -2.20 -6.22 -8.75
N GLU A 23 -1.73 -7.44 -9.01
CA GLU A 23 -1.40 -8.41 -7.97
C GLU A 23 -0.17 -7.95 -7.17
N GLN A 24 0.89 -7.53 -7.86
CA GLN A 24 2.08 -7.04 -7.18
C GLN A 24 1.78 -5.74 -6.43
N ALA A 25 0.93 -4.86 -6.98
CA ALA A 25 0.48 -3.64 -6.31
C ALA A 25 -0.25 -3.93 -4.99
N GLU A 26 -1.18 -4.89 -5.01
CA GLU A 26 -1.92 -5.31 -3.81
C GLU A 26 -0.97 -5.86 -2.74
N ALA A 27 -0.03 -6.72 -3.13
CA ALA A 27 0.94 -7.29 -2.20
C ALA A 27 1.81 -6.22 -1.53
N MET A 28 2.25 -5.21 -2.28
CA MET A 28 3.05 -4.11 -1.75
C MET A 28 2.23 -3.20 -0.83
N TYR A 29 1.01 -2.83 -1.19
CA TYR A 29 0.15 -2.05 -0.31
C TYR A 29 -0.21 -2.79 0.98
N ARG A 30 -0.43 -4.11 0.96
CA ARG A 30 -0.65 -4.90 2.19
C ARG A 30 0.55 -4.87 3.13
N LYS A 31 1.78 -4.94 2.61
CA LYS A 31 3.01 -4.78 3.41
C LYS A 31 3.11 -3.38 4.03
N SER A 32 2.79 -2.35 3.25
CA SER A 32 2.72 -0.95 3.73
C SER A 32 1.69 -0.79 4.85
N LEU A 33 0.48 -1.32 4.66
CA LEU A 33 -0.63 -1.28 5.61
C LEU A 33 -0.24 -1.90 6.96
N SER A 34 0.29 -3.12 6.94
CA SER A 34 0.69 -3.83 8.17
C SER A 34 1.72 -3.04 8.98
N LEU A 35 2.67 -2.37 8.31
CA LEU A 35 3.65 -1.54 9.00
C LEU A 35 3.04 -0.26 9.57
N PHE A 36 2.16 0.43 8.83
CA PHE A 36 1.46 1.61 9.35
C PHE A 36 0.52 1.28 10.51
N GLU A 37 -0.14 0.12 10.49
CA GLU A 37 -0.94 -0.38 11.61
C GLU A 37 -0.06 -0.62 12.84
N SER A 38 1.10 -1.27 12.67
CA SER A 38 2.07 -1.49 13.77
C SER A 38 2.63 -0.20 14.37
N LEU A 39 2.56 0.91 13.63
CA LEU A 39 3.01 2.24 14.04
C LEU A 39 1.88 3.10 14.60
N GLY A 40 0.62 2.65 14.55
CA GLY A 40 -0.54 3.45 14.93
C GLY A 40 -0.78 4.66 14.02
N ALA A 41 -0.24 4.66 12.79
CA ALA A 41 -0.31 5.78 11.85
C ALA A 41 -1.66 5.82 11.12
N LYS A 42 -2.74 6.13 11.86
CA LYS A 42 -4.14 6.07 11.37
C LYS A 42 -4.37 6.78 10.02
N PRO A 43 -3.85 7.99 9.75
CA PRO A 43 -4.06 8.63 8.45
C PRO A 43 -3.48 7.83 7.28
N MET A 44 -2.33 7.19 7.50
CA MET A 44 -1.67 6.39 6.48
C MET A 44 -2.38 5.05 6.27
N VAL A 45 -2.89 4.44 7.34
CA VAL A 45 -3.73 3.23 7.27
C VAL A 45 -4.95 3.46 6.36
N GLU A 46 -5.69 4.55 6.58
CA GLU A 46 -6.89 4.84 5.78
C GLU A 46 -6.54 5.17 4.32
N LYS A 47 -5.44 5.89 4.09
CA LYS A 47 -4.92 6.12 2.73
C LYS A 47 -4.61 4.81 2.00
N VAL A 48 -3.89 3.89 2.64
CA VAL A 48 -3.50 2.62 2.01
C VAL A 48 -4.71 1.71 1.78
N LYS A 49 -5.71 1.72 2.68
CA LYS A 49 -6.99 1.04 2.46
C LYS A 49 -7.72 1.59 1.23
N GLY A 50 -7.74 2.91 1.03
CA GLY A 50 -8.29 3.54 -0.17
C GLY A 50 -7.64 3.01 -1.45
N LEU A 51 -6.31 2.95 -1.50
CA LEU A 51 -5.56 2.40 -2.63
C LEU A 51 -5.88 0.92 -2.90
N LEU A 52 -6.09 0.12 -1.86
CA LEU A 52 -6.50 -1.28 -1.99
C LEU A 52 -7.93 -1.43 -2.53
N LEU A 53 -8.85 -0.53 -2.15
CA LEU A 53 -10.20 -0.50 -2.70
C LEU A 53 -10.19 -0.11 -4.18
N GLU A 54 -9.40 0.87 -4.57
CA GLU A 54 -9.22 1.26 -5.97
C GLU A 54 -8.68 0.11 -6.83
N LEU A 55 -7.71 -0.66 -6.32
CA LEU A 55 -7.21 -1.84 -7.02
C LEU A 55 -8.28 -2.91 -7.25
N LYS A 56 -9.17 -3.14 -6.26
CA LYS A 56 -10.26 -4.11 -6.41
C LYS A 56 -11.24 -3.74 -7.50
N ASN A 57 -11.47 -2.45 -7.73
CA ASN A 57 -12.36 -1.97 -8.80
C ASN A 57 -11.72 -2.05 -10.19
N LYS A 58 -10.39 -2.29 -10.27
CA LYS A 58 -9.63 -2.39 -11.53
C LYS A 58 -9.34 -3.84 -11.95
N LYS A 59 -9.60 -4.81 -11.07
CA LYS A 59 -9.53 -6.26 -11.37
C LYS A 59 -10.84 -6.72 -12.00
#